data_AF-A0A7X6TU44-F1
#
_entry.id   AF-A0A7X6TU44-F1
#
_cell.length_a   1.000
_cell.length_b   1.000
_cell.length_c   1.000
_cell.angle_alpha   90.00
_cell.angle_beta   90.00
_cell.angle_gamma   90.00
#
_symmetry.space_group_name_H-M   'P 1'
#
loop_
_entity.id
_entity.type
_entity.pdbx_description
1 polymer ?
#
loop_
_entity_poly.entity_id
_entity_poly.type
_entity_poly.pdbx_seq_one_letter_code
_entity_poly.pdbx_strand_id
1 'polypeptide(L)'
;MIQKIEITKREDLREKPTDFSQVKFGKTFSDHMFLMNFSNDKGWHDARIVPHGPISIDLGSMVFHYAQEIFEGMKAYRTKDDKIQLFRPEENFKRMASSAKRLSMPPVDKDMFLEALTSLLLVDQEWVPKESGASLYIRPFMIATDVGLGVQASDSYLFCILTSPVGNYYPEGLNPISVLIEDQDVRAVRGGTGEAKCGGNYAASIRASAKAKEKGFSQVLWLDGIEQKYVEEVGAMNVMFKVDGKIMTPSLNGSVLAGVTRKSSMELLKNWGYEVEERAISVDELMTYIK
;
A
#
# COMPACT_ATOMS: atom_id res chain seq x y z
N MET A 1 -16.12 12.38 19.83
CA MET A 1 -14.82 12.97 20.25
C MET A 1 -13.75 11.95 19.93
N ILE A 2 -12.68 12.38 19.26
CA ILE A 2 -11.53 11.52 18.92
C ILE A 2 -10.84 11.12 20.22
N GLN A 3 -10.36 9.88 20.32
CA GLN A 3 -9.61 9.44 21.50
C GLN A 3 -8.31 10.22 21.64
N LYS A 4 -7.92 10.50 22.87
CA LYS A 4 -6.61 11.08 23.17
C LYS A 4 -5.54 10.03 22.84
N ILE A 5 -4.54 10.42 22.05
CA ILE A 5 -3.37 9.58 21.77
C ILE A 5 -2.35 9.77 22.89
N GLU A 6 -2.02 8.68 23.60
CA GLU A 6 -0.92 8.69 24.56
C GLU A 6 0.42 8.60 23.84
N ILE A 7 1.41 9.40 24.24
CA ILE A 7 2.71 9.48 23.56
C ILE A 7 3.81 9.12 24.54
N THR A 8 4.49 8.02 24.28
CA THR A 8 5.72 7.60 24.97
C THR A 8 6.89 7.78 24.03
N LYS A 9 7.77 8.74 24.35
CA LYS A 9 8.95 9.02 23.54
C LYS A 9 10.07 8.02 23.82
N ARG A 10 10.82 7.70 22.78
CA ARG A 10 12.06 6.94 22.86
C ARG A 10 13.18 7.79 23.47
N GLU A 11 13.92 7.22 24.42
CA GLU A 11 15.09 7.87 25.03
C GLU A 11 16.34 7.76 24.13
N ASP A 12 16.50 6.62 23.45
CA ASP A 12 17.63 6.28 22.58
C ASP A 12 17.27 6.43 21.09
N LEU A 13 17.25 7.67 20.59
CA LEU A 13 16.93 7.94 19.18
C LEU A 13 17.90 7.22 18.23
N ARG A 14 17.37 6.63 17.16
CA ARG A 14 18.21 5.98 16.14
C ARG A 14 18.94 7.02 15.31
N GLU A 15 20.09 6.60 14.81
CA GLU A 15 20.79 7.32 13.76
C GLU A 15 19.93 7.37 12.49
N LYS A 16 19.81 8.55 11.91
CA LYS A 16 19.03 8.79 10.69
C LYS A 16 19.92 8.59 9.48
N PRO A 17 19.40 8.05 8.36
CA PRO A 17 20.18 7.96 7.14
C PRO A 17 20.66 9.34 6.68
N THR A 18 21.94 9.42 6.34
CA THR A 18 22.57 10.63 5.77
C THR A 18 22.73 10.55 4.26
N ASP A 19 22.77 9.34 3.71
CA ASP A 19 22.81 9.05 2.27
C ASP A 19 21.58 8.22 1.86
N PHE A 20 20.61 8.86 1.18
CA PHE A 20 19.38 8.20 0.76
C PHE A 20 19.54 7.30 -0.47
N SER A 21 20.68 7.34 -1.17
CA SER A 21 20.96 6.43 -2.29
C SER A 21 21.12 4.97 -1.82
N GLN A 22 21.52 4.77 -0.55
CA GLN A 22 21.73 3.45 0.05
C GLN A 22 20.52 2.94 0.84
N VAL A 23 19.47 3.76 1.00
CA VAL A 23 18.30 3.40 1.82
C VAL A 23 17.43 2.39 1.08
N LYS A 24 17.49 1.14 1.52
CA LYS A 24 16.62 0.05 1.03
C LYS A 24 15.20 0.22 1.56
N PHE A 25 14.23 0.19 0.64
CA PHE A 25 12.81 0.31 0.95
C PHE A 25 12.37 -0.67 2.06
N GLY A 26 11.78 -0.14 3.13
CA GLY A 26 11.18 -0.93 4.21
C GLY A 26 12.18 -1.70 5.08
N LYS A 27 13.46 -1.30 5.11
CA LYS A 27 14.50 -1.91 5.97
C LYS A 27 14.96 -1.06 7.13
N THR A 28 14.75 0.25 7.05
CA THR A 28 14.99 1.21 8.14
C THR A 28 13.65 1.75 8.61
N PHE A 29 13.42 1.83 9.91
CA PHE A 29 12.17 2.34 10.49
C PHE A 29 12.45 3.52 11.43
N SER A 30 11.49 4.44 11.53
CA SER A 30 11.56 5.57 12.45
C SER A 30 11.52 5.15 13.92
N ASP A 31 11.71 6.12 14.82
CA ASP A 31 11.85 5.89 16.24
C ASP A 31 10.57 5.39 16.92
N HIS A 32 9.39 5.72 16.37
CA HIS A 32 8.10 5.43 16.97
C HIS A 32 7.15 4.68 16.01
N MET A 33 6.09 4.14 16.59
CA MET A 33 4.97 3.52 15.90
C MET A 33 3.66 3.92 16.58
N PHE A 34 2.57 3.98 15.81
CA PHE A 34 1.22 4.13 16.35
C PHE A 34 0.57 2.75 16.53
N LEU A 35 -0.18 2.57 17.62
CA LEU A 35 -0.99 1.39 17.92
C LEU A 35 -2.38 1.82 18.41
N MET A 36 -3.42 1.07 18.05
CA MET A 36 -4.77 1.21 18.59
C MET A 36 -5.49 -0.13 18.54
N ASN A 37 -6.06 -0.54 19.66
CA ASN A 37 -6.68 -1.85 19.81
C ASN A 37 -8.17 -1.77 19.44
N PHE A 38 -8.75 -2.89 19.06
CA PHE A 38 -10.19 -3.05 18.91
C PHE A 38 -10.64 -4.30 19.67
N SER A 39 -11.78 -4.21 20.34
CA SER A 39 -12.54 -5.35 20.85
C SER A 39 -14.03 -5.07 20.69
N ASN A 40 -14.84 -6.10 20.42
CA ASN A 40 -16.28 -5.93 20.18
C ASN A 40 -17.02 -5.17 21.30
N ASP A 41 -16.60 -5.33 22.56
CA ASP A 41 -17.21 -4.68 23.72
C ASP A 41 -16.88 -3.19 23.86
N LYS A 42 -15.73 -2.75 23.34
CA LYS A 42 -15.23 -1.36 23.50
C LYS A 42 -15.14 -0.58 22.20
N GLY A 43 -15.21 -1.26 21.07
CA GLY A 43 -14.78 -0.71 19.78
C GLY A 43 -13.28 -0.43 19.78
N TRP A 44 -12.87 0.56 18.98
CA TRP A 44 -11.49 1.06 18.97
C TRP A 44 -11.16 1.70 20.33
N HIS A 45 -10.00 1.40 20.90
CA HIS A 45 -9.55 1.93 22.19
C HIS A 45 -8.02 1.92 22.30
N ASP A 46 -7.48 2.55 23.34
CA ASP A 46 -6.05 2.50 23.68
C ASP A 46 -5.13 3.03 22.55
N ALA A 47 -5.50 4.19 21.98
CA ALA A 47 -4.70 4.84 20.94
C ALA A 47 -3.39 5.40 21.53
N ARG A 48 -2.25 5.00 20.97
CA ARG A 48 -0.93 5.33 21.51
C ARG A 48 0.17 5.40 20.47
N ILE A 49 1.13 6.30 20.68
CA ILE A 49 2.42 6.35 19.99
C ILE A 49 3.49 5.89 20.98
N VAL A 50 4.22 4.85 20.61
CA VAL A 50 5.24 4.22 21.45
C VAL A 50 6.53 4.02 20.67
N PRO A 51 7.67 3.78 21.33
CA PRO A 51 8.91 3.46 20.63
C PRO A 51 8.71 2.25 19.69
N HIS A 52 9.23 2.35 18.48
CA HIS A 52 9.16 1.26 17.50
C HIS A 52 9.91 0.03 18.02
N GLY A 53 9.20 -1.09 18.14
CA GLY A 53 9.76 -2.35 18.62
C GLY A 53 8.84 -3.53 18.35
N PRO A 54 9.29 -4.76 18.69
CA PRO A 54 8.44 -5.94 18.59
C PRO A 54 7.23 -5.81 19.53
N ILE A 55 6.11 -6.42 19.13
CA ILE A 55 4.92 -6.61 19.96
C ILE A 55 4.69 -8.10 20.19
N SER A 56 4.15 -8.45 21.35
CA SER A 56 3.76 -9.83 21.65
C SER A 56 2.39 -10.10 21.01
N ILE A 57 2.31 -11.15 20.19
CA ILE A 57 1.08 -11.63 19.56
C ILE A 57 1.04 -13.15 19.76
N ASP A 58 -0.10 -13.67 20.20
CA ASP A 58 -0.30 -15.12 20.36
C ASP A 58 -0.25 -15.82 19.00
N LEU A 59 0.46 -16.95 18.89
CA LEU A 59 0.58 -17.69 17.62
C LEU A 59 -0.74 -18.32 17.17
N GLY A 60 -1.73 -18.44 18.05
CA GLY A 60 -3.11 -18.79 17.72
C GLY A 60 -3.90 -17.63 17.10
N SER A 61 -3.32 -16.43 16.95
CA SER A 61 -4.00 -15.28 16.37
C SER A 61 -4.37 -15.51 14.90
N MET A 62 -5.61 -15.19 14.54
CA MET A 62 -6.17 -15.49 13.21
C MET A 62 -5.36 -14.91 12.03
N VAL A 63 -4.62 -13.80 12.23
CA VAL A 63 -3.75 -13.24 11.17
C VAL A 63 -2.73 -14.27 10.65
N PHE A 64 -2.19 -15.13 11.51
CA PHE A 64 -1.18 -16.12 11.13
C PHE A 64 -1.74 -17.32 10.37
N HIS A 65 -3.04 -17.60 10.53
CA HIS A 65 -3.69 -18.79 9.96
C HIS A 65 -4.52 -18.45 8.72
N TYR A 66 -5.14 -17.27 8.69
CA TYR A 66 -6.14 -16.91 7.67
C TYR A 66 -5.87 -15.56 7.00
N ALA A 67 -4.75 -14.91 7.29
CA ALA A 67 -4.35 -13.64 6.68
C ALA A 67 -5.46 -12.57 6.69
N GLN A 68 -6.26 -12.52 7.77
CA GLN A 68 -7.24 -11.45 7.97
C GLN A 68 -6.51 -10.16 8.38
N GLU A 69 -5.89 -9.55 7.37
CA GLU A 69 -5.08 -8.35 7.49
C GLU A 69 -5.17 -7.46 6.25
N ILE A 70 -5.08 -6.16 6.47
CA ILE A 70 -5.09 -5.12 5.44
C ILE A 70 -3.98 -4.12 5.70
N PHE A 71 -3.51 -3.46 4.64
CA PHE A 71 -2.51 -2.40 4.78
C PHE A 71 -2.71 -1.27 3.78
N GLU A 72 -2.06 -0.16 4.06
CA GLU A 72 -1.98 1.01 3.20
C GLU A 72 -0.54 1.43 2.94
N GLY A 73 -0.38 2.29 1.95
CA GLY A 73 0.93 2.82 1.58
C GLY A 73 0.82 4.23 1.04
N MET A 74 1.40 5.18 1.77
CA MET A 74 1.48 6.58 1.34
C MET A 74 2.81 7.20 1.76
N LYS A 75 3.02 8.47 1.44
CA LYS A 75 4.28 9.16 1.67
C LYS A 75 4.05 10.55 2.26
N ALA A 76 4.93 10.92 3.17
CA ALA A 76 5.16 12.30 3.61
C ALA A 76 6.39 12.87 2.91
N TYR A 77 6.28 14.13 2.50
CA TYR A 77 7.32 14.86 1.78
C TYR A 77 7.63 16.16 2.53
N ARG A 78 8.91 16.49 2.62
CA ARG A 78 9.35 17.78 3.12
C ARG A 78 9.48 18.76 1.95
N THR A 79 8.83 19.90 2.10
CA THR A 79 8.89 20.99 1.12
C THR A 79 10.16 21.80 1.29
N LYS A 80 10.46 22.68 0.31
CA LYS A 80 11.60 23.61 0.38
C LYS A 80 11.50 24.59 1.57
N ASP A 81 10.28 24.88 2.03
CA ASP A 81 10.01 25.75 3.19
C ASP A 81 9.94 24.97 4.52
N ASP A 82 10.51 23.76 4.56
CA ASP A 82 10.58 22.86 5.72
C ASP A 82 9.23 22.37 6.27
N LYS A 83 8.12 22.59 5.54
CA LYS A 83 6.80 22.04 5.87
C LYS A 83 6.68 20.59 5.41
N ILE A 84 5.99 19.76 6.19
CA ILE A 84 5.66 18.38 5.83
C ILE A 84 4.29 18.33 5.16
N GLN A 85 4.17 17.60 4.06
CA GLN A 85 2.93 17.41 3.31
C GLN A 85 2.66 15.94 3.02
N LEU A 86 1.39 15.62 2.92
CA LEU A 86 0.88 14.30 2.53
C LEU A 86 0.22 14.38 1.16
N PHE A 87 0.36 13.32 0.38
CA PHE A 87 -0.31 13.22 -0.90
C PHE A 87 -1.62 12.43 -0.80
N ARG A 88 -2.75 13.15 -0.83
CA ARG A 88 -4.13 12.61 -0.81
C ARG A 88 -4.37 11.53 0.27
N PRO A 89 -4.06 11.79 1.55
CA PRO A 89 -4.21 10.79 2.62
C PRO A 89 -5.65 10.27 2.75
N GLU A 90 -6.66 11.08 2.42
CA GLU A 90 -8.07 10.70 2.45
C GLU A 90 -8.43 9.61 1.44
N GLU A 91 -7.74 9.55 0.29
CA GLU A 91 -7.97 8.49 -0.70
C GLU A 91 -7.40 7.15 -0.21
N ASN A 92 -6.30 7.18 0.54
CA ASN A 92 -5.76 5.99 1.20
C ASN A 92 -6.67 5.53 2.34
N PHE A 93 -7.21 6.45 3.13
CA PHE A 93 -8.23 6.13 4.14
C PHE A 93 -9.45 5.43 3.50
N LYS A 94 -10.01 5.99 2.43
CA LYS A 94 -11.16 5.40 1.72
C LYS A 94 -10.87 3.96 1.27
N ARG A 95 -9.66 3.70 0.74
CA ARG A 95 -9.26 2.35 0.32
C ARG A 95 -9.03 1.41 1.50
N MET A 96 -8.47 1.88 2.62
CA MET A 96 -8.36 1.08 3.84
C MET A 96 -9.73 0.69 4.38
N ALA A 97 -10.68 1.64 4.44
CA ALA A 97 -12.05 1.37 4.87
C ALA A 97 -12.77 0.37 3.94
N SER A 98 -12.57 0.49 2.63
CA SER A 98 -13.09 -0.48 1.65
C SER A 98 -12.47 -1.87 1.84
N SER A 99 -11.16 -1.93 2.12
CA SER A 99 -10.45 -3.19 2.38
C SER A 99 -10.95 -3.84 3.68
N ALA A 100 -11.16 -3.05 4.74
CA ALA A 100 -11.74 -3.52 6.00
C ALA A 100 -13.13 -4.13 5.76
N LYS A 101 -14.00 -3.42 5.02
CA LYS A 101 -15.32 -3.95 4.64
C LYS A 101 -15.22 -5.26 3.87
N ARG A 102 -14.30 -5.38 2.90
CA ARG A 102 -14.13 -6.60 2.08
C ARG A 102 -13.71 -7.81 2.92
N LEU A 103 -12.94 -7.59 3.98
CA LEU A 103 -12.42 -8.62 4.90
C LEU A 103 -13.24 -8.75 6.19
N SER A 104 -14.43 -8.13 6.28
CA SER A 104 -15.28 -8.13 7.48
C SER A 104 -14.55 -7.63 8.74
N MET A 105 -13.72 -6.61 8.60
CA MET A 105 -12.99 -5.94 9.68
C MET A 105 -13.68 -4.61 10.04
N PRO A 106 -13.66 -4.19 11.31
CA PRO A 106 -14.23 -2.90 11.72
C PRO A 106 -13.42 -1.75 11.09
N PRO A 107 -14.06 -0.78 10.41
CA PRO A 107 -13.33 0.37 9.88
C PRO A 107 -12.83 1.27 11.02
N VAL A 108 -11.66 1.86 10.86
CA VAL A 108 -11.19 2.97 11.70
C VAL A 108 -11.97 4.22 11.31
N ASP A 109 -12.29 5.09 12.27
CA ASP A 109 -12.88 6.39 11.99
C ASP A 109 -11.92 7.27 11.15
N LYS A 110 -12.46 8.09 10.24
CA LYS A 110 -11.65 8.92 9.35
C LYS A 110 -10.77 9.90 10.11
N ASP A 111 -11.36 10.60 11.08
CA ASP A 111 -10.66 11.65 11.79
C ASP A 111 -9.62 11.06 12.72
N MET A 112 -9.92 9.91 13.35
CA MET A 112 -8.93 9.14 14.11
C MET A 112 -7.78 8.62 13.24
N PHE A 113 -8.04 8.15 12.01
CA PHE A 113 -7.00 7.70 11.08
C PHE A 113 -6.05 8.84 10.71
N LEU A 114 -6.61 10.02 10.38
CA LEU A 114 -5.82 11.20 10.04
C LEU A 114 -5.05 11.73 11.24
N GLU A 115 -5.68 11.81 12.42
CA GLU A 115 -5.03 12.23 13.67
C GLU A 115 -3.86 11.32 14.00
N ALA A 116 -4.06 9.99 14.02
CA ALA A 116 -3.00 9.01 14.28
C ALA A 116 -1.78 9.18 13.35
N LEU A 117 -2.05 9.40 12.07
CA LEU A 117 -1.02 9.63 11.07
C LEU A 117 -0.29 10.95 11.32
N THR A 118 -1.01 12.05 11.55
CA THR A 118 -0.39 13.36 11.75
C THR A 118 0.37 13.45 13.07
N SER A 119 -0.15 12.89 14.17
CA SER A 119 0.53 12.89 15.46
C SER A 119 1.83 12.08 15.40
N LEU A 120 1.83 10.91 14.73
CA LEU A 120 3.05 10.12 14.55
C LEU A 120 4.09 10.88 13.73
N LEU A 121 3.69 11.53 12.63
CA LEU A 121 4.59 12.33 11.81
C LEU A 121 5.14 13.55 12.56
N LEU A 122 4.39 14.15 13.48
CA LEU A 122 4.89 15.26 14.28
C LEU A 122 5.93 14.79 15.31
N VAL A 123 5.72 13.61 15.90
CA VAL A 123 6.70 13.00 16.82
C VAL A 123 7.98 12.63 16.07
N ASP A 124 7.85 12.03 14.89
CA ASP A 124 8.97 11.55 14.06
C ASP A 124 9.34 12.51 12.90
N GLN A 125 9.03 13.81 13.02
CA GLN A 125 9.17 14.75 11.89
C GLN A 125 10.58 14.81 11.31
N GLU A 126 11.61 14.66 12.15
CA GLU A 126 13.01 14.64 11.73
C GLU A 126 13.38 13.45 10.84
N TRP A 127 12.53 12.41 10.77
CA TRP A 127 12.67 11.30 9.84
C TRP A 127 12.18 11.64 8.42
N VAL A 128 11.41 12.71 8.24
CA VAL A 128 10.97 13.14 6.91
C VAL A 128 12.17 13.76 6.18
N PRO A 129 12.67 13.11 5.09
CA PRO A 129 13.91 13.51 4.45
C PRO A 129 13.85 14.93 3.89
N LYS A 130 14.96 15.66 3.99
CA LYS A 130 15.17 16.96 3.33
C LYS A 130 15.62 16.82 1.87
N GLU A 131 16.17 15.66 1.51
CA GLU A 131 16.70 15.40 0.19
C GLU A 131 15.58 15.32 -0.87
N SER A 132 15.78 16.02 -2.00
CA SER A 132 14.83 16.00 -3.11
C SER A 132 14.70 14.60 -3.70
N GLY A 133 13.47 14.13 -3.88
CA GLY A 133 13.19 12.78 -4.39
C GLY A 133 13.14 11.69 -3.32
N ALA A 134 13.64 11.97 -2.10
CA ALA A 134 13.43 11.13 -0.94
C ALA A 134 12.09 11.46 -0.25
N SER A 135 11.59 10.51 0.54
CA SER A 135 10.31 10.64 1.25
C SER A 135 10.27 9.76 2.49
N LEU A 136 9.35 10.04 3.41
CA LEU A 136 9.03 9.12 4.49
C LEU A 136 7.81 8.29 4.08
N TYR A 137 8.00 7.00 3.88
CA TYR A 137 6.89 6.09 3.58
C TYR A 137 6.14 5.75 4.87
N ILE A 138 4.81 5.77 4.78
CA ILE A 138 3.89 5.55 5.88
C ILE A 138 3.11 4.27 5.58
N ARG A 139 3.12 3.34 6.53
CA ARG A 139 2.49 2.02 6.46
C ARG A 139 1.44 1.88 7.56
N PRO A 140 0.19 2.34 7.33
CA PRO A 140 -0.93 1.92 8.14
C PRO A 140 -1.28 0.46 7.84
N PHE A 141 -1.66 -0.32 8.84
CA PHE A 141 -2.15 -1.69 8.65
C PHE A 141 -3.01 -2.13 9.82
N MET A 142 -3.85 -3.13 9.59
CA MET A 142 -4.74 -3.71 10.58
C MET A 142 -4.64 -5.22 10.51
N ILE A 143 -4.51 -5.86 11.67
CA ILE A 143 -4.40 -7.32 11.80
C ILE A 143 -5.46 -7.86 12.76
N ALA A 144 -5.98 -9.05 12.47
CA ALA A 144 -6.80 -9.83 13.39
C ALA A 144 -5.94 -10.39 14.53
N THR A 145 -6.36 -10.17 15.78
CA THR A 145 -5.63 -10.59 16.98
C THR A 145 -6.37 -11.60 17.84
N ASP A 146 -7.59 -11.99 17.45
CA ASP A 146 -8.36 -12.98 18.19
C ASP A 146 -7.71 -14.36 18.08
N VAL A 147 -7.75 -15.11 19.19
CA VAL A 147 -7.08 -16.42 19.30
C VAL A 147 -8.08 -17.51 18.97
N GLY A 148 -7.83 -18.23 17.88
CA GLY A 148 -8.69 -19.31 17.46
C GLY A 148 -8.36 -19.87 16.08
N LEU A 149 -8.67 -21.14 15.89
CA LEU A 149 -8.53 -21.86 14.61
C LEU A 149 -9.88 -22.06 13.90
N GLY A 150 -10.91 -21.35 14.34
CA GLY A 150 -12.19 -21.28 13.64
C GLY A 150 -12.13 -20.21 12.56
N VAL A 151 -12.62 -20.52 11.36
CA VAL A 151 -12.66 -19.55 10.26
C VAL A 151 -13.88 -18.65 10.42
N GLN A 152 -13.68 -17.46 10.97
CA GLN A 152 -14.70 -16.44 11.18
C GLN A 152 -14.09 -15.02 11.12
N ALA A 153 -14.90 -13.98 11.30
CA ALA A 153 -14.35 -12.65 11.55
C ALA A 153 -13.82 -12.59 12.99
N SER A 154 -12.62 -12.04 13.15
CA SER A 154 -11.99 -11.84 14.46
C SER A 154 -12.79 -10.90 15.36
N ASP A 155 -12.85 -11.18 16.66
CA ASP A 155 -13.50 -10.31 17.65
C ASP A 155 -12.57 -9.21 18.20
N SER A 156 -11.27 -9.29 17.88
CA SER A 156 -10.27 -8.29 18.24
C SER A 156 -9.32 -7.97 17.10
N TYR A 157 -8.86 -6.71 17.04
CA TYR A 157 -7.93 -6.25 16.01
C TYR A 157 -6.90 -5.29 16.60
N LEU A 158 -5.80 -5.12 15.88
CA LEU A 158 -4.81 -4.09 16.13
C LEU A 158 -4.61 -3.25 14.87
N PHE A 159 -4.82 -1.93 14.98
CA PHE A 159 -4.46 -0.96 13.96
C PHE A 159 -3.11 -0.34 14.30
N CYS A 160 -2.21 -0.32 13.33
CA CYS A 160 -0.83 0.10 13.47
C CYS A 160 -0.46 1.13 12.39
N ILE A 161 0.48 2.03 12.69
CA ILE A 161 1.18 2.83 11.68
C ILE A 161 2.68 2.77 11.94
N LEU A 162 3.44 2.39 10.90
CA LEU A 162 4.90 2.45 10.88
C LEU A 162 5.36 3.47 9.85
N THR A 163 6.55 4.03 10.04
CA THR A 163 7.19 4.86 9.01
C THR A 163 8.61 4.41 8.71
N SER A 164 9.02 4.60 7.46
CA SER A 164 10.30 4.13 6.93
C SER A 164 10.82 5.14 5.91
N PRO A 165 12.05 5.70 6.08
CA PRO A 165 12.64 6.55 5.06
C PRO A 165 12.84 5.76 3.76
N VAL A 166 12.60 6.42 2.63
CA VAL A 166 12.78 5.84 1.29
C VAL A 166 13.50 6.84 0.41
N GLY A 167 14.59 6.37 -0.22
CA GLY A 167 15.34 7.14 -1.19
C GLY A 167 14.64 7.27 -2.53
N ASN A 168 15.35 7.84 -3.50
CA ASN A 168 14.86 7.95 -4.86
C ASN A 168 14.83 6.55 -5.52
N TYR A 169 13.72 6.18 -6.15
CA TYR A 169 13.61 4.91 -6.89
C TYR A 169 14.50 4.90 -8.15
N TYR A 170 14.85 6.08 -8.65
CA TYR A 170 15.51 6.29 -9.94
C TYR A 170 16.60 7.38 -9.83
N PRO A 171 17.68 7.16 -9.03
CA PRO A 171 18.72 8.16 -8.84
C PRO A 171 19.47 8.50 -10.15
N GLU A 172 19.53 7.55 -11.10
CA GLU A 172 20.16 7.71 -12.42
C GLU A 172 19.15 8.04 -13.54
N GLY A 173 17.87 8.27 -13.21
CA GLY A 173 16.79 8.49 -14.17
C GLY A 173 15.85 7.30 -14.37
N LEU A 174 14.81 7.49 -15.19
CA LEU A 174 13.81 6.44 -15.48
C LEU A 174 14.50 5.23 -16.11
N ASN A 175 14.60 4.14 -15.34
CA ASN A 175 15.12 2.87 -15.82
C ASN A 175 13.92 1.99 -16.24
N PRO A 176 13.71 1.75 -17.54
CA PRO A 176 12.69 0.82 -18.01
C PRO A 176 12.95 -0.56 -17.41
N ILE A 177 11.88 -1.24 -17.03
CA ILE A 177 11.95 -2.59 -16.48
C ILE A 177 11.39 -3.59 -17.49
N SER A 178 12.00 -4.78 -17.55
CA SER A 178 11.43 -5.91 -18.26
C SER A 178 10.31 -6.54 -17.42
N VAL A 179 9.18 -6.82 -18.07
CA VAL A 179 8.02 -7.44 -17.42
C VAL A 179 7.70 -8.77 -18.12
N LEU A 180 7.46 -9.81 -17.32
CA LEU A 180 7.01 -11.11 -17.82
C LEU A 180 5.48 -11.11 -17.86
N ILE A 181 4.89 -11.43 -19.01
CA ILE A 181 3.45 -11.71 -19.08
C ILE A 181 3.20 -13.04 -18.36
N GLU A 182 2.40 -13.01 -17.30
CA GLU A 182 2.08 -14.22 -16.54
C GLU A 182 0.79 -14.86 -17.07
N ASP A 183 0.93 -16.13 -17.46
CA ASP A 183 -0.06 -16.93 -18.18
C ASP A 183 -0.48 -18.19 -17.40
N GLN A 184 0.05 -18.41 -16.20
CA GLN A 184 -0.28 -19.56 -15.35
C GLN A 184 -0.87 -19.14 -14.01
N ASP A 185 -0.27 -18.15 -13.36
CA ASP A 185 -0.73 -17.61 -12.08
C ASP A 185 -1.73 -16.47 -12.27
N VAL A 186 -2.80 -16.48 -11.47
CA VAL A 186 -3.83 -15.42 -11.46
C VAL A 186 -3.69 -14.61 -10.18
N ARG A 187 -3.56 -13.28 -10.33
CA ARG A 187 -3.43 -12.36 -9.19
C ARG A 187 -4.74 -12.21 -8.41
N ALA A 188 -5.84 -12.04 -9.13
CA ALA A 188 -7.17 -11.82 -8.57
C ALA A 188 -8.25 -12.13 -9.61
N VAL A 189 -9.48 -12.31 -9.14
CA VAL A 189 -10.66 -12.54 -9.97
C VAL A 189 -11.82 -11.70 -9.43
N ARG A 190 -12.77 -11.32 -10.28
CA ARG A 190 -14.00 -10.64 -9.84
C ARG A 190 -14.75 -11.50 -8.82
N GLY A 191 -15.08 -10.91 -7.67
CA GLY A 191 -15.66 -11.64 -6.53
C GLY A 191 -14.61 -12.20 -5.55
N GLY A 192 -13.32 -12.15 -5.91
CA GLY A 192 -12.20 -12.35 -4.99
C GLY A 192 -11.88 -11.10 -4.18
N THR A 193 -10.63 -10.96 -3.74
CA THR A 193 -10.17 -9.86 -2.88
C THR A 193 -9.32 -8.82 -3.61
N GLY A 194 -9.24 -8.88 -4.95
CA GLY A 194 -8.33 -8.06 -5.76
C GLY A 194 -8.47 -6.54 -5.60
N GLU A 195 -9.66 -6.07 -5.26
CA GLU A 195 -9.98 -4.66 -4.96
C GLU A 195 -9.58 -4.20 -3.55
N ALA A 196 -9.31 -5.14 -2.64
CA ALA A 196 -8.82 -4.85 -1.30
C ALA A 196 -7.30 -4.89 -1.25
N LYS A 197 -6.70 -4.05 -0.40
CA LYS A 197 -5.26 -4.05 -0.16
C LYS A 197 -4.93 -4.96 1.04
N CYS A 198 -5.15 -6.26 0.87
CA CYS A 198 -4.95 -7.28 1.91
C CYS A 198 -3.73 -8.17 1.65
N GLY A 199 -3.15 -8.72 2.72
CA GLY A 199 -1.94 -9.54 2.66
C GLY A 199 -2.05 -10.75 1.73
N GLY A 200 -3.20 -11.44 1.75
CA GLY A 200 -3.47 -12.62 0.92
C GLY A 200 -3.26 -12.40 -0.59
N ASN A 201 -3.61 -11.21 -1.10
CA ASN A 201 -3.39 -10.87 -2.52
C ASN A 201 -1.89 -10.85 -2.89
N TYR A 202 -1.04 -10.44 -1.96
CA TYR A 202 0.40 -10.36 -2.17
C TYR A 202 1.06 -11.72 -1.94
N ALA A 203 0.59 -12.50 -0.97
CA ALA A 203 1.07 -13.87 -0.77
C ALA A 203 0.84 -14.74 -2.01
N ALA A 204 -0.34 -14.63 -2.64
CA ALA A 204 -0.68 -15.33 -3.88
C ALA A 204 0.23 -14.95 -5.06
N SER A 205 0.82 -13.74 -5.06
CA SER A 205 1.62 -13.23 -6.17
C SER A 205 3.10 -13.64 -6.13
N ILE A 206 3.56 -14.23 -5.02
CA ILE A 206 5.00 -14.50 -4.78
C ILE A 206 5.55 -15.53 -5.77
N ARG A 207 4.79 -16.59 -6.08
CA ARG A 207 5.23 -17.66 -7.00
C ARG A 207 5.56 -17.13 -8.39
N ALA A 208 4.64 -16.38 -9.01
CA ALA A 208 4.86 -15.75 -10.30
C ALA A 208 6.04 -14.77 -10.28
N SER A 209 6.17 -13.99 -9.20
CA SER A 209 7.27 -13.02 -9.06
C SER A 209 8.64 -13.72 -8.97
N ALA A 210 8.71 -14.86 -8.27
CA ALA A 210 9.93 -15.66 -8.19
C ALA A 210 10.30 -16.26 -9.56
N LYS A 211 9.32 -16.86 -10.27
CA LYS A 211 9.47 -17.39 -11.64
C LYS A 211 9.93 -16.31 -12.63
N ALA A 212 9.36 -15.10 -12.55
CA ALA A 212 9.78 -13.97 -13.38
C ALA A 212 11.24 -13.58 -13.12
N LYS A 213 11.64 -13.51 -11.84
CA LYS A 213 13.02 -13.21 -11.43
C LYS A 213 14.01 -14.27 -11.91
N GLU A 214 13.68 -15.55 -11.80
CA GLU A 214 14.51 -16.66 -12.30
C GLU A 214 14.76 -16.56 -13.81
N LYS A 215 13.78 -16.01 -14.55
CA LYS A 215 13.88 -15.75 -15.99
C LYS A 215 14.53 -14.39 -16.34
N GLY A 216 15.00 -13.63 -15.36
CA GLY A 216 15.65 -12.32 -15.58
C GLY A 216 14.69 -11.15 -15.78
N PHE A 217 13.40 -11.30 -15.47
CA PHE A 217 12.42 -10.22 -15.51
C PHE A 217 12.31 -9.53 -14.15
N SER A 218 12.02 -8.22 -14.17
CA SER A 218 11.93 -7.41 -12.95
C SER A 218 10.55 -7.46 -12.29
N GLN A 219 9.49 -7.63 -13.07
CA GLN A 219 8.10 -7.66 -12.62
C GLN A 219 7.25 -8.60 -13.50
N VAL A 220 6.00 -8.81 -13.08
CA VAL A 220 4.98 -9.56 -13.81
C VAL A 220 3.94 -8.60 -14.38
N LEU A 221 3.50 -8.80 -15.62
CA LEU A 221 2.27 -8.23 -16.17
C LEU A 221 1.14 -9.24 -15.94
N TRP A 222 0.17 -8.86 -15.11
CA TRP A 222 -0.97 -9.70 -14.76
C TRP A 222 -2.06 -9.63 -15.82
N LEU A 223 -2.57 -10.81 -16.18
CA LEU A 223 -3.76 -10.96 -17.00
C LEU A 223 -4.99 -11.26 -16.15
N ASP A 224 -6.16 -11.01 -16.71
CA ASP A 224 -7.44 -11.31 -16.07
C ASP A 224 -7.56 -12.81 -15.75
N GLY A 225 -8.22 -13.11 -14.63
CA GLY A 225 -8.29 -14.47 -14.12
C GLY A 225 -9.21 -15.43 -14.89
N ILE A 226 -9.97 -14.96 -15.88
CA ILE A 226 -11.01 -15.76 -16.56
C ILE A 226 -10.58 -16.14 -17.96
N GLU A 227 -10.27 -15.16 -18.78
CA GLU A 227 -9.86 -15.32 -20.18
C GLU A 227 -8.34 -15.35 -20.34
N GLN A 228 -7.58 -14.91 -19.31
CA GLN A 228 -6.13 -14.80 -19.35
C GLN A 228 -5.64 -14.06 -20.60
N LYS A 229 -6.33 -12.98 -20.93
CA LYS A 229 -6.15 -12.23 -22.18
C LYS A 229 -6.00 -10.73 -21.93
N TYR A 230 -6.74 -10.20 -20.98
CA TYR A 230 -6.82 -8.78 -20.70
C TYR A 230 -5.84 -8.37 -19.61
N VAL A 231 -5.10 -7.30 -19.84
CA VAL A 231 -4.14 -6.77 -18.87
C VAL A 231 -4.86 -6.16 -17.66
N GLU A 232 -4.35 -6.40 -16.46
CA GLU A 232 -4.86 -5.83 -15.20
C GLU A 232 -3.85 -4.91 -14.49
N GLU A 233 -2.68 -5.43 -14.10
CA GLU A 233 -1.68 -4.71 -13.31
C GLU A 233 -0.24 -5.14 -13.67
N VAL A 234 0.77 -4.35 -13.29
CA VAL A 234 2.20 -4.73 -13.36
C VAL A 234 2.73 -4.88 -11.94
N GLY A 235 2.96 -6.12 -11.50
CA GLY A 235 3.43 -6.43 -10.15
C GLY A 235 2.42 -5.97 -9.11
N ALA A 236 2.77 -4.93 -8.35
CA ALA A 236 1.92 -4.28 -7.35
C ALA A 236 1.50 -2.84 -7.77
N MET A 237 1.52 -2.56 -9.07
CA MET A 237 1.24 -1.24 -9.64
C MET A 237 0.14 -1.33 -10.69
N ASN A 238 -0.71 -0.31 -10.76
CA ASN A 238 -1.57 -0.13 -11.91
C ASN A 238 -0.74 0.17 -13.17
N VAL A 239 -1.28 -0.12 -14.34
CA VAL A 239 -0.64 0.10 -15.64
C VAL A 239 -1.42 1.11 -16.49
N MET A 240 -0.69 1.90 -17.28
CA MET A 240 -1.23 2.80 -18.29
C MET A 240 -0.42 2.67 -19.58
N PHE A 241 -1.09 2.69 -20.72
CA PHE A 241 -0.49 2.62 -22.04
C PHE A 241 -0.74 3.93 -22.78
N LYS A 242 0.30 4.50 -23.39
CA LYS A 242 0.17 5.63 -24.31
C LYS A 242 0.32 5.14 -25.73
N VAL A 243 -0.76 5.16 -26.51
CA VAL A 243 -0.83 4.65 -27.89
C VAL A 243 -1.45 5.71 -28.77
N ASP A 244 -0.77 6.09 -29.85
CA ASP A 244 -1.22 7.11 -30.82
C ASP A 244 -1.75 8.41 -30.17
N GLY A 245 -1.12 8.81 -29.05
CA GLY A 245 -1.50 10.02 -28.30
C GLY A 245 -2.62 9.83 -27.28
N LYS A 246 -3.33 8.68 -27.29
CA LYS A 246 -4.34 8.32 -26.29
C LYS A 246 -3.73 7.58 -25.11
N ILE A 247 -4.36 7.70 -23.94
CA ILE A 247 -3.99 6.96 -22.72
C ILE A 247 -5.06 5.90 -22.43
N MET A 248 -4.63 4.66 -22.24
CA MET A 248 -5.50 3.54 -21.94
C MET A 248 -5.07 2.90 -20.61
N THR A 249 -6.02 2.53 -19.76
CA THR A 249 -5.75 1.78 -18.52
C THR A 249 -6.88 0.79 -18.24
N PRO A 250 -6.59 -0.39 -17.64
CA PRO A 250 -7.63 -1.35 -17.27
C PRO A 250 -8.70 -0.73 -16.37
N SER A 251 -9.98 -1.02 -16.64
CA SER A 251 -11.11 -0.58 -15.81
C SER A 251 -11.08 -1.22 -14.41
N LEU A 252 -11.67 -0.54 -13.42
CA LEU A 252 -11.90 -1.13 -12.10
C LEU A 252 -13.08 -2.10 -12.15
N ASN A 253 -12.79 -3.41 -12.21
CA ASN A 253 -13.76 -4.49 -12.40
C ASN A 253 -13.89 -5.44 -11.17
N GLY A 254 -13.23 -5.09 -10.06
CA GLY A 254 -13.15 -5.91 -8.83
C GLY A 254 -11.89 -6.77 -8.70
N SER A 255 -11.12 -6.94 -9.78
CA SER A 255 -9.80 -7.59 -9.79
C SER A 255 -8.64 -6.64 -10.04
N VAL A 256 -8.89 -5.32 -10.13
CA VAL A 256 -7.85 -4.28 -10.20
C VAL A 256 -7.91 -3.38 -8.96
N LEU A 257 -6.77 -3.14 -8.31
CA LEU A 257 -6.72 -2.26 -7.16
C LEU A 257 -6.90 -0.78 -7.56
N ALA A 258 -7.76 -0.06 -6.85
CA ALA A 258 -7.97 1.37 -7.09
C ALA A 258 -6.79 2.22 -6.56
N GLY A 259 -5.70 2.32 -7.32
CA GLY A 259 -4.50 3.08 -6.94
C GLY A 259 -4.73 4.60 -6.86
N VAL A 260 -4.15 5.25 -5.84
CA VAL A 260 -4.23 6.71 -5.70
C VAL A 260 -3.45 7.40 -6.82
N THR A 261 -2.28 6.87 -7.18
CA THR A 261 -1.50 7.35 -8.33
C THR A 261 -2.27 7.18 -9.63
N ARG A 262 -2.90 6.02 -9.86
CA ARG A 262 -3.75 5.79 -11.05
C ARG A 262 -4.83 6.89 -11.17
N LYS A 263 -5.60 7.11 -10.11
CA LYS A 263 -6.64 8.14 -10.09
C LYS A 263 -6.07 9.53 -10.37
N SER A 264 -4.98 9.89 -9.69
CA SER A 264 -4.37 11.22 -9.81
C SER A 264 -3.76 11.46 -11.20
N SER A 265 -3.11 10.45 -11.79
CA SER A 265 -2.57 10.51 -13.14
C SER A 265 -3.67 10.70 -14.18
N MET A 266 -4.79 9.98 -14.07
CA MET A 266 -5.92 10.18 -14.99
C MET A 266 -6.53 11.57 -14.87
N GLU A 267 -6.71 12.09 -13.65
CA GLU A 267 -7.22 13.45 -13.41
C GLU A 267 -6.30 14.51 -14.05
N LEU A 268 -4.97 14.38 -13.89
CA LEU A 268 -3.98 15.29 -14.49
C LEU A 268 -3.94 15.18 -16.01
N LEU A 269 -3.90 13.96 -16.56
CA LEU A 269 -3.84 13.73 -18.01
C LEU A 269 -5.06 14.31 -18.73
N LYS A 270 -6.27 14.13 -18.16
CA LYS A 270 -7.49 14.75 -18.68
C LYS A 270 -7.42 16.28 -18.66
N ASN A 271 -6.89 16.86 -17.57
CA ASN A 271 -6.70 18.32 -17.46
C ASN A 271 -5.71 18.85 -18.52
N TRP A 272 -4.66 18.09 -18.82
CA TRP A 272 -3.71 18.42 -19.88
C TRP A 272 -4.23 18.15 -21.31
N GLY A 273 -5.49 17.73 -21.46
CA GLY A 273 -6.12 17.53 -22.77
C GLY A 273 -5.87 16.17 -23.40
N TYR A 274 -5.33 15.20 -22.68
CA TYR A 274 -5.24 13.82 -23.17
C TYR A 274 -6.61 13.14 -23.15
N GLU A 275 -6.88 12.36 -24.18
CA GLU A 275 -7.96 11.37 -24.16
C GLU A 275 -7.53 10.19 -23.27
N VAL A 276 -8.33 9.90 -22.23
CA VAL A 276 -8.04 8.86 -21.25
C VAL A 276 -9.20 7.88 -21.21
N GLU A 277 -8.95 6.63 -21.62
CA GLU A 277 -9.92 5.54 -21.66
C GLU A 277 -9.66 4.51 -20.55
N GLU A 278 -10.71 4.18 -19.79
CA GLU A 278 -10.71 3.08 -18.83
C GLU A 278 -11.48 1.90 -19.45
N ARG A 279 -10.78 0.89 -19.98
CA ARG A 279 -11.40 -0.27 -20.64
C ARG A 279 -10.56 -1.54 -20.50
N ALA A 280 -11.14 -2.68 -20.87
CA ALA A 280 -10.37 -3.91 -21.06
C ALA A 280 -9.41 -3.76 -22.26
N ILE A 281 -8.17 -4.24 -22.12
CA ILE A 281 -7.10 -4.12 -23.11
C ILE A 281 -6.45 -5.50 -23.23
N SER A 282 -6.52 -6.14 -24.39
CA SER A 282 -5.89 -7.46 -24.56
C SER A 282 -4.41 -7.34 -24.88
N VAL A 283 -3.64 -8.37 -24.52
CA VAL A 283 -2.24 -8.48 -24.95
C VAL A 283 -2.14 -8.44 -26.47
N ASP A 284 -3.00 -9.18 -27.18
CA ASP A 284 -3.01 -9.20 -28.66
C ASP A 284 -3.16 -7.80 -29.25
N GLU A 285 -4.04 -6.98 -28.68
CA GLU A 285 -4.25 -5.59 -29.09
C GLU A 285 -2.96 -4.78 -28.90
N LEU A 286 -2.34 -4.88 -27.71
CA LEU A 286 -1.08 -4.20 -27.41
C LEU A 286 0.05 -4.60 -28.37
N MET A 287 0.14 -5.88 -28.73
CA MET A 287 1.14 -6.38 -29.66
C MET A 287 1.00 -5.78 -31.06
N THR A 288 -0.21 -5.35 -31.47
CA THR A 288 -0.39 -4.66 -32.76
C THR A 288 0.24 -3.26 -32.80
N TYR A 289 0.52 -2.66 -31.64
CA TYR A 289 1.14 -1.33 -31.54
C TYR A 289 2.67 -1.36 -31.45
N ILE A 290 3.26 -2.53 -31.21
CA ILE A 290 4.71 -2.71 -31.16
C ILE A 290 5.20 -2.88 -32.60
N LYS A 291 6.01 -1.92 -33.08
CA LYS A 291 6.64 -1.93 -34.40
C LYS A 291 8.04 -2.48 -34.33
#